data_AF-A0A372JQJ3-F1
#
_entry.id   AF-A0A372JQJ3-F1
#
_cell.length_a   1.000
_cell.length_b   1.000
_cell.length_c   1.000
_cell.angle_alpha   90.00
_cell.angle_beta   90.00
_cell.angle_gamma   90.00
#
_symmetry.space_group_name_H-M   'P 1'
#
loop_
_entity.id
_entity.type
_entity.pdbx_description
1 polymer ?
#
loop_
_entity_poly.entity_id
_entity_poly.type
_entity_poly.pdbx_seq_one_letter_code
_entity_poly.pdbx_strand_id
1 'polypeptide(L)' 'AEARAVTGAPAAAVVALRDRLTAALLDLRDAVDVAEGEWWQRALPAERVEAAERDGHLALAALAAVPTEGKAA' A
#
# COMPACT_ATOMS: atom_id res chain seq x y z
N ALA A 1 -6.88 6.00 -13.39
CA ALA A 1 -5.86 5.96 -14.46
C ALA A 1 -4.78 4.94 -14.13
N GLU A 2 -4.26 4.90 -12.89
CA GLU A 2 -3.23 3.93 -12.45
C GLU A 2 -3.72 2.47 -12.37
N ALA A 3 -4.95 2.20 -11.93
CA ALA A 3 -5.49 0.83 -11.89
C ALA A 3 -5.56 0.15 -13.28
N ARG A 4 -5.66 0.94 -14.36
CA ARG A 4 -5.65 0.45 -15.74
C ARG A 4 -4.24 0.10 -16.23
N ALA A 5 -3.19 0.60 -15.57
CA ALA A 5 -1.79 0.35 -15.91
C ALA A 5 -1.29 -1.01 -15.39
N VAL A 6 -1.96 -1.61 -14.39
CA VAL A 6 -1.61 -2.93 -13.87
C VAL A 6 -2.17 -4.05 -14.75
N THR A 7 -3.24 -3.79 -15.51
CA THR A 7 -3.84 -4.78 -16.42
C THR A 7 -2.85 -5.13 -17.53
N GLY A 8 -2.19 -6.29 -17.41
CA GLY A 8 -1.14 -6.77 -18.34
C GLY A 8 0.29 -6.64 -17.82
N ALA A 9 0.51 -6.15 -16.59
CA ALA A 9 1.84 -6.17 -15.98
C ALA A 9 2.30 -7.63 -15.72
N PRO A 10 3.60 -7.94 -15.90
CA PRO A 10 4.11 -9.27 -15.59
C PRO A 10 3.94 -9.59 -14.10
N ALA A 11 3.61 -10.83 -13.77
CA ALA A 11 3.34 -11.26 -12.39
C ALA A 11 4.44 -10.87 -11.39
N ALA A 12 5.71 -10.95 -11.80
CA ALA A 12 6.84 -10.51 -10.97
C ALA A 12 6.80 -9.01 -10.62
N ALA A 13 6.36 -8.15 -11.55
CA ALA A 13 6.19 -6.73 -11.28
C ALA A 13 5.02 -6.47 -10.34
N VAL A 14 3.92 -7.22 -10.46
CA VAL A 14 2.78 -7.15 -9.53
C VAL A 14 3.19 -7.52 -8.11
N VAL A 15 3.97 -8.59 -7.95
CA VAL A 15 4.52 -9.01 -6.65
C VAL A 15 5.44 -7.93 -6.09
N ALA A 16 6.38 -7.41 -6.88
CA ALA A 16 7.29 -6.36 -6.43
C ALA A 16 6.55 -5.07 -6.00
N LEU A 17 5.49 -4.69 -6.73
CA LEU A 17 4.65 -3.55 -6.38
C LEU A 17 3.86 -3.80 -5.09
N ARG A 18 3.30 -5.00 -4.92
CA ARG A 18 2.59 -5.38 -3.69
C ARG A 18 3.52 -5.31 -2.49
N ASP A 19 4.71 -5.90 -2.60
CA ASP A 19 5.66 -5.96 -1.48
C ASP A 19 6.17 -4.55 -1.13
N ARG A 20 6.44 -3.70 -2.13
CA ARG A 20 6.80 -2.30 -1.92
C ARG A 20 5.68 -1.50 -1.26
N LEU A 21 4.43 -1.69 -1.67
CA LEU A 21 3.29 -0.98 -1.11
C LEU A 21 3.00 -1.42 0.32
N THR A 22 3.14 -2.72 0.61
CA THR A 22 3.06 -3.24 1.99
C THR A 22 4.11 -2.60 2.88
N ALA A 23 5.37 -2.54 2.43
CA ALA A 23 6.43 -1.88 3.19
C ALA A 23 6.12 -0.41 3.47
N ALA A 24 5.67 0.33 2.45
CA ALA A 24 5.31 1.74 2.61
C ALA A 24 4.15 1.98 3.59
N LEU A 25 3.18 1.08 3.65
CA LEU A 25 2.07 1.17 4.62
C LEU A 25 2.53 0.86 6.05
N LEU A 26 3.46 -0.08 6.23
CA LEU A 26 4.07 -0.34 7.53
C LEU A 26 4.89 0.88 8.00
N ASP A 27 5.72 1.44 7.12
CA ASP A 27 6.51 2.64 7.43
C ASP A 27 5.60 3.83 7.81
N LEU A 28 4.45 3.98 7.15
CA LEU A 28 3.46 5.01 7.51
C LEU A 28 2.88 4.76 8.90
N ARG A 29 2.51 3.53 9.24
CA ARG A 29 1.95 3.21 10.56
C ARG A 29 2.97 3.46 11.66
N ASP A 30 4.21 3.03 11.47
CA ASP A 30 5.30 3.27 12.40
C ASP A 30 5.53 4.78 12.63
N ALA A 31 5.47 5.58 11.57
CA ALA A 31 5.59 7.03 11.68
C ALA A 31 4.45 7.67 12.48
N VAL A 32 3.21 7.16 12.33
CA VAL A 32 2.06 7.62 13.12
C VAL A 32 2.24 7.23 14.58
N ASP A 33 2.62 5.99 14.87
CA ASP A 33 2.84 5.51 16.23
C ASP A 33 3.91 6.32 16.95
N VAL A 34 5.00 6.67 16.26
CA VAL A 34 6.04 7.56 16.79
C VAL A 34 5.52 8.97 17.05
N ALA A 35 4.76 9.55 16.12
CA ALA A 35 4.23 10.91 16.26
C ALA A 35 3.17 11.03 17.37
N GLU A 36 2.40 9.96 17.62
CA GLU A 36 1.41 9.89 18.70
C GLU A 36 2.05 9.59 20.06
N GLY A 37 3.11 8.76 20.10
CA GLY A 37 3.80 8.36 21.33
C GLY A 37 4.76 9.41 21.88
N GLU A 38 5.30 10.27 21.02
CA GLU A 38 6.28 11.29 21.41
C GLU A 38 5.61 12.67 21.58
N TRP A 39 5.27 13.01 22.82
CA TRP A 39 4.57 14.27 23.19
C TRP A 39 5.23 15.58 22.75
N TRP A 40 6.52 15.54 22.38
CA TRP A 40 7.27 16.68 21.84
C TRP A 40 7.25 16.75 20.30
N GLN A 41 6.79 15.69 19.64
CA GLN A 41 6.60 15.67 18.19
C GLN A 41 5.30 16.38 17.80
N ARG A 42 5.29 16.91 16.57
CA ARG A 42 4.03 17.38 15.99
C ARG A 42 3.21 16.18 15.53
N ALA A 43 1.93 16.18 15.90
CA ALA A 43 0.96 15.25 15.33
C ALA A 43 0.95 15.34 13.79
N LEU A 44 0.87 14.18 13.15
CA LEU A 44 0.67 14.10 11.70
C LEU A 44 -0.76 14.52 11.34
N PRO A 45 -1.02 15.07 10.13
CA PRO A 45 -2.37 15.42 9.70
C PRO A 45 -3.23 14.15 9.51
N ALA A 46 -4.10 13.87 10.47
CA ALA A 46 -4.88 12.62 10.54
C ALA A 46 -5.65 12.32 9.25
N GLU A 47 -6.35 13.31 8.68
CA GLU A 47 -7.16 13.10 7.48
C GLU A 47 -6.31 12.70 6.26
N ARG A 48 -5.07 13.20 6.18
CA ARG A 48 -4.15 12.81 5.09
C ARG A 48 -3.59 11.42 5.30
N VAL A 49 -3.28 11.06 6.55
CA VAL A 49 -2.81 9.72 6.91
C VAL A 49 -3.90 8.69 6.60
N GLU A 50 -5.13 8.91 7.08
CA GLU A 50 -6.25 8.01 6.84
C GLU A 50 -6.58 7.87 5.35
N ALA A 51 -6.48 8.96 4.58
CA ALA A 51 -6.67 8.91 3.13
C ALA A 51 -5.59 8.04 2.47
N ALA A 52 -4.32 8.24 2.84
CA ALA A 52 -3.20 7.46 2.30
C ALA A 52 -3.28 5.97 2.67
N GLU A 53 -3.63 5.63 3.91
CA GLU A 53 -3.85 4.25 4.35
C GLU A 53 -4.98 3.60 3.56
N ARG A 54 -6.13 4.29 3.43
CA ARG A 54 -7.29 3.80 2.68
C ARG A 54 -6.97 3.55 1.21
N ASP A 55 -6.35 4.53 0.55
CA ASP A 55 -5.98 4.43 -0.87
C ASP A 55 -4.93 3.32 -1.07
N GLY A 56 -3.97 3.20 -0.16
CA GLY A 56 -2.97 2.13 -0.17
C GLY A 56 -3.59 0.74 0.00
N HIS A 57 -4.54 0.57 0.92
CA HIS A 57 -5.25 -0.70 1.10
C HIS A 57 -6.12 -1.07 -0.10
N LEU A 58 -6.79 -0.09 -0.73
CA LEU A 58 -7.53 -0.30 -1.98
C LEU A 58 -6.59 -0.73 -3.11
N ALA A 59 -5.41 -0.11 -3.22
CA ALA A 59 -4.39 -0.48 -4.19
C ALA A 59 -3.80 -1.89 -3.92
N LEU A 60 -3.55 -2.25 -2.66
CA LEU A 60 -3.14 -3.61 -2.29
C LEU A 60 -4.20 -4.65 -2.68
N ALA A 61 -5.47 -4.37 -2.41
CA ALA A 61 -6.58 -5.25 -2.80
C ALA A 61 -6.64 -5.43 -4.33
N ALA A 62 -6.42 -4.36 -5.09
CA ALA A 62 -6.35 -4.42 -6.54
C ALA A 62 -5.18 -5.29 -7.04
N LEU A 63 -3.98 -5.16 -6.43
CA LEU A 63 -2.81 -5.97 -6.76
C LEU A 63 -3.00 -7.45 -6.40
N ALA A 64 -3.64 -7.74 -5.25
CA ALA A 64 -3.94 -9.10 -4.83
C ALA A 64 -5.00 -9.80 -5.71
N ALA A 65 -5.86 -9.02 -6.36
CA ALA A 65 -6.87 -9.52 -7.28
C ALA A 65 -6.30 -9.86 -8.67
N VAL A 66 -5.06 -9.46 -9.00
CA VAL A 66 -4.43 -9.81 -10.29
C VAL A 66 -4.10 -11.30 -10.27
N PRO A 67 -4.67 -12.11 -11.20
CA PRO A 67 -4.34 -13.51 -11.28
C PRO A 67 -2.89 -13.66 -11.73
N THR A 68 -2.05 -14.25 -10.88
CA THR A 68 -0.73 -14.71 -11.28
C THR A 68 -0.94 -15.94 -12.17
N GLU A 69 -0.84 -15.78 -13.50
CA GLU A 69 -0.89 -16.92 -14.41
C GLU A 69 0.14 -17.98 -13.96
N GLY A 70 -0.34 -19.19 -13.67
CA GLY A 70 0.45 -20.23 -12.99
C GLY A 70 -0.31 -21.16 -12.03
N LYS A 71 -1.64 -21.05 -11.90
CA LYS A 71 -2.47 -22.20 -11.48
C LYS A 71 -3.20 -22.75 -12.70
N ALA A 72 -2.46 -23.49 -13.53
CA ALA A 72 -3.10 -24.46 -14.41
C ALA A 72 -3.81 -25.50 -13.54
N ALA A 73 -4.98 -25.94 -14.01
CA ALA A 73 -5.83 -26.95 -13.41
C ALA A 73 -5.08 -28.24 -13.04
#